data_AF-I4EYQ5-F1
#
_entry.id   AF-I4EYQ5-F1
#
_cell.length_a   1.000
_cell.length_b   1.000
_cell.length_c   1.000
_cell.angle_alpha   90.00
_cell.angle_beta   90.00
_cell.angle_gamma   90.00
#
_symmetry.space_group_name_H-M   'P 1'
#
loop_
_entity.id
_entity.type
_entity.pdbx_description
1 polymer ?
#
loop_
_entity_poly.entity_id
_entity_poly.type
_entity_poly.pdbx_seq_one_letter_code
_entity_poly.pdbx_strand_id
1 'polypeptide(L)'
;MTRPGMPQPTPSTLSTGAVSRLPGHRVLAEPDLVFGAGPGAPRHAHPLVGLTRHGPYSRPPTEAAIRVATITVSGQQMLLNGFLSGLRKAYEASDRKSYVPTFPGFAQVFGVDLVPAHDRHFDLDPAAVGSGPDAHERLVEALGRALLRLQSSRDAWDVVVFLLPTGWEPLRESPDGRYQLHDRLKAFAAPLGIPVQFLRESSAVQFRHHASLAWRLSIALLTKAGGTPWRIAPTTPEDTAYIGLAYAIRGGTKDAFVTCCSQVFDAEGGGMEFVAYNVGADRDLQNPHLTREEMRAVMSRSVRLYQQRHAGRTPRRISVHKTTRWRSEEVDGVFDAWSATPDIECVTVQARTAWRGVVLEQGIGGARSAPGSWPVERGTMQQLSGRAALLWVSGTAPTMSLRGRPYNPSVKGIPTPCVITRDAGAGPLEITAADVLALSKLDWNNDAAFDPTPVTIGHSQRLARVIAHVPELPDNVYPYRLFM
;
A
#
# COMPACT_ATOMS: atom_id res chain seq x y z
N MET A 1 -63.02 -15.27 -42.88
CA MET A 1 -62.22 -14.18 -42.27
C MET A 1 -60.92 -14.77 -41.75
N THR A 2 -59.86 -14.68 -42.54
CA THR A 2 -58.52 -15.21 -42.27
C THR A 2 -57.56 -14.03 -42.15
N ARG A 3 -56.80 -13.94 -41.05
CA ARG A 3 -55.85 -12.84 -40.79
C ARG A 3 -54.65 -12.93 -41.76
N PRO A 4 -54.12 -11.79 -42.26
CA PRO A 4 -52.89 -11.78 -43.04
C PRO A 4 -51.66 -12.01 -42.15
N GLY A 5 -50.71 -12.81 -42.65
CA GLY A 5 -49.48 -13.18 -41.95
C GLY A 5 -48.49 -12.02 -41.79
N MET A 6 -47.84 -11.96 -40.62
CA MET A 6 -46.71 -11.08 -40.36
C MET A 6 -45.49 -11.47 -41.22
N PRO A 7 -44.73 -10.51 -41.76
CA PRO A 7 -43.47 -10.80 -42.45
C PRO A 7 -42.40 -11.25 -41.45
N GLN A 8 -41.68 -12.33 -41.78
CA GLN A 8 -40.53 -12.77 -41.01
C GLN A 8 -39.38 -11.75 -41.11
N PRO A 9 -38.60 -11.53 -40.04
CA PRO A 9 -37.43 -10.67 -40.09
C PRO A 9 -36.36 -11.30 -40.98
N THR A 10 -35.97 -10.59 -42.02
CA THR A 10 -34.76 -10.89 -42.80
C THR A 10 -33.55 -10.82 -41.86
N PRO A 11 -32.61 -11.79 -41.93
CA PRO A 11 -31.40 -11.72 -41.15
C PRO A 11 -30.61 -10.50 -41.61
N SER A 12 -30.48 -9.51 -40.74
CA SER A 12 -29.61 -8.36 -40.97
C SER A 12 -28.19 -8.90 -41.17
N THR A 13 -27.68 -8.73 -42.37
CA THR A 13 -26.27 -8.93 -42.70
C THR A 13 -25.45 -8.08 -41.73
N LEU A 14 -24.79 -8.74 -40.77
CA LEU A 14 -23.75 -8.13 -39.96
C LEU A 14 -22.69 -7.59 -40.92
N SER A 15 -22.67 -6.27 -41.09
CA SER A 15 -21.58 -5.56 -41.75
C SER A 15 -20.27 -5.96 -41.08
N THR A 16 -19.47 -6.76 -41.77
CA THR A 16 -18.10 -7.17 -41.45
C THR A 16 -17.10 -6.02 -41.63
N GLY A 17 -17.50 -4.78 -41.31
CA GLY A 17 -16.79 -3.56 -41.68
C GLY A 17 -16.54 -2.55 -40.56
N ALA A 18 -16.92 -2.82 -39.31
CA ALA A 18 -16.49 -2.02 -38.17
C ALA A 18 -15.48 -2.84 -37.35
N VAL A 19 -14.19 -2.74 -37.70
CA VAL A 19 -13.15 -3.06 -36.72
C VAL A 19 -13.46 -2.19 -35.52
N SER A 20 -13.84 -2.80 -34.39
CA SER A 20 -14.01 -2.12 -33.11
C SER A 20 -12.67 -1.47 -32.77
N ARG A 21 -12.48 -0.22 -33.20
CA ARG A 21 -11.29 0.56 -32.91
C ARG A 21 -11.48 1.11 -31.52
N LEU A 22 -10.68 0.61 -30.58
CA LEU A 22 -10.54 1.27 -29.30
C LEU A 22 -10.06 2.72 -29.52
N PRO A 23 -10.41 3.66 -28.63
CA PRO A 23 -9.83 4.99 -28.65
C PRO A 23 -8.31 4.93 -28.60
N GLY A 24 -7.64 6.00 -29.06
CA GLY A 24 -6.19 6.11 -28.92
C GLY A 24 -5.77 6.00 -27.45
N HIS A 25 -4.68 5.27 -27.19
CA HIS A 25 -4.08 5.26 -25.87
C HIS A 25 -3.53 6.64 -25.51
N ARG A 26 -3.37 6.90 -24.22
CA ARG A 26 -2.75 8.12 -23.68
C ARG A 26 -1.63 7.72 -22.75
N VAL A 27 -0.58 8.52 -22.67
CA VAL A 27 0.47 8.37 -21.65
C VAL A 27 0.28 9.49 -20.65
N LEU A 28 -0.07 9.12 -19.42
CA LEU A 28 -0.21 10.07 -18.31
C LEU A 28 1.16 10.54 -17.85
N ALA A 29 1.26 11.79 -17.41
CA ALA A 29 2.49 12.33 -16.85
C ALA A 29 2.89 11.52 -15.61
N GLU A 30 4.18 11.23 -15.46
CA GLU A 30 4.69 10.57 -14.27
C GLU A 30 4.48 11.48 -13.05
N PRO A 31 3.77 11.02 -12.00
CA PRO A 31 3.41 11.87 -10.88
C PRO A 31 4.62 12.21 -10.01
N ASP A 32 4.73 13.48 -9.61
CA ASP A 32 5.75 13.92 -8.68
C ASP A 32 5.43 13.54 -7.23
N LEU A 33 6.48 13.41 -6.43
CA LEU A 33 6.40 13.30 -4.98
C LEU A 33 6.83 14.61 -4.35
N VAL A 34 6.25 14.95 -3.21
CA VAL A 34 6.52 16.17 -2.44
C VAL A 34 7.38 15.84 -1.22
N PHE A 35 8.41 16.65 -1.02
CA PHE A 35 9.35 16.60 0.10
C PHE A 35 9.30 17.96 0.82
N GLY A 36 9.36 18.00 2.14
CA GLY A 36 9.01 19.19 2.94
C GLY A 36 7.52 19.60 2.91
N ALA A 37 7.14 20.49 3.83
CA ALA A 37 5.79 21.05 3.94
C ALA A 37 5.74 22.52 3.52
N GLY A 38 4.57 22.97 3.05
CA GLY A 38 4.28 24.37 2.75
C GLY A 38 4.31 24.75 1.26
N PRO A 39 3.96 26.01 0.93
CA PRO A 39 3.96 26.49 -0.45
C PRO A 39 5.35 26.38 -1.09
N GLY A 40 5.41 25.82 -2.30
CA GLY A 40 6.69 25.65 -3.02
C GLY A 40 7.55 24.48 -2.50
N ALA A 41 6.96 23.55 -1.73
CA ALA A 41 7.65 22.34 -1.29
C ALA A 41 8.33 21.62 -2.46
N PRO A 42 9.62 21.22 -2.32
CA PRO A 42 10.36 20.60 -3.41
C PRO A 42 9.71 19.31 -3.89
N ARG A 43 9.83 19.08 -5.20
CA ARG A 43 9.22 17.94 -5.88
C ARG A 43 10.25 17.11 -6.61
N HIS A 44 10.04 15.80 -6.63
CA HIS A 44 10.85 14.90 -7.43
C HIS A 44 10.05 13.64 -7.78
N ALA A 45 10.14 13.20 -9.03
CA ALA A 45 9.48 11.97 -9.46
C ALA A 45 10.03 10.73 -8.71
N HIS A 46 11.36 10.63 -8.57
CA HIS A 46 12.00 9.47 -7.93
C HIS A 46 12.05 9.62 -6.39
N PRO A 47 11.51 8.66 -5.61
CA PRO A 47 11.42 8.77 -4.14
C PRO A 47 12.79 8.87 -3.46
N LEU A 48 13.71 7.94 -3.74
CA LEU A 48 15.03 7.90 -3.09
C LEU A 48 15.91 9.10 -3.42
N VAL A 49 15.89 9.56 -4.68
CA VAL A 49 16.62 10.77 -5.09
C VAL A 49 16.02 12.01 -4.43
N GLY A 50 14.69 12.10 -4.36
CA GLY A 50 14.00 13.20 -3.69
C GLY A 50 14.35 13.26 -2.20
N LEU A 51 14.34 12.11 -1.51
CA LEU A 51 14.80 12.00 -0.12
C LEU A 51 16.25 12.47 0.05
N THR A 52 17.17 12.02 -0.80
CA THR A 52 18.58 12.43 -0.70
C THR A 52 18.78 13.92 -0.92
N ARG A 53 17.98 14.55 -1.79
CA ARG A 53 18.13 15.97 -2.15
C ARG A 53 17.41 16.92 -1.20
N HIS A 54 16.26 16.50 -0.67
CA HIS A 54 15.32 17.40 0.00
C HIS A 54 14.96 16.95 1.42
N GLY A 55 15.37 15.74 1.83
CA GLY A 55 14.93 15.14 3.08
C GLY A 55 13.48 14.67 3.03
N PRO A 56 12.92 14.23 4.17
CA PRO A 56 11.56 13.72 4.25
C PRO A 56 10.52 14.85 4.18
N TYR A 57 9.26 14.51 3.85
CA TYR A 57 8.13 15.45 3.96
C TYR A 57 8.03 16.04 5.37
N SER A 58 8.06 15.18 6.38
CA SER A 58 8.12 15.59 7.78
C SER A 58 8.98 14.66 8.61
N ARG A 59 9.67 15.22 9.59
CA ARG A 59 10.41 14.44 10.59
C ARG A 59 9.44 13.87 11.64
N PRO A 60 9.84 12.83 12.38
CA PRO A 60 9.12 12.38 13.56
C PRO A 60 9.00 13.52 14.58
N PRO A 61 7.99 13.49 15.47
CA PRO A 61 7.87 14.44 16.58
C PRO A 61 9.11 14.46 17.49
N THR A 62 9.86 13.36 17.55
CA THR A 62 11.16 13.28 18.22
C THR A 62 12.25 13.87 17.32
N GLU A 63 12.38 15.19 17.35
CA GLU A 63 13.26 15.94 16.43
C GLU A 63 14.76 15.65 16.61
N ALA A 64 15.18 15.19 17.80
CA ALA A 64 16.61 14.96 18.08
C ALA A 64 17.11 13.60 17.56
N ALA A 65 16.39 12.51 17.84
CA ALA A 65 16.75 11.17 17.43
C ALA A 65 15.57 10.19 17.54
N ILE A 66 15.56 9.19 16.68
CA ILE A 66 14.70 8.02 16.79
C ILE A 66 15.39 6.99 17.68
N ARG A 67 14.76 6.69 18.81
CA ARG A 67 15.26 5.76 19.83
C ARG A 67 14.66 4.38 19.63
N VAL A 68 15.51 3.38 19.44
CA VAL A 68 15.11 2.02 19.10
C VAL A 68 15.24 1.10 20.31
N ALA A 69 14.11 0.63 20.82
CA ALA A 69 14.09 -0.49 21.76
C ALA A 69 14.22 -1.81 21.00
N THR A 70 14.77 -2.83 21.65
CA THR A 70 15.10 -4.10 20.97
C THR A 70 14.63 -5.32 21.74
N ILE A 71 14.15 -6.32 21.01
CA ILE A 71 13.82 -7.64 21.56
C ILE A 71 14.57 -8.69 20.74
N THR A 72 15.41 -9.49 21.40
CA THR A 72 16.17 -10.58 20.76
C THR A 72 16.07 -11.86 21.58
N VAL A 73 16.79 -12.91 21.16
CA VAL A 73 17.11 -14.03 22.05
C VAL A 73 18.46 -13.84 22.71
N SER A 74 18.65 -14.43 23.89
CA SER A 74 19.87 -14.34 24.69
C SER A 74 21.16 -14.42 23.85
N GLY A 75 21.98 -13.37 23.92
CA GLY A 75 23.28 -13.30 23.23
C GLY A 75 23.25 -12.66 21.84
N GLN A 76 22.08 -12.25 21.32
CA GLN A 76 21.96 -11.63 20.00
C GLN A 76 21.87 -10.09 20.01
N GLN A 77 21.86 -9.48 21.19
CA GLN A 77 21.77 -8.03 21.33
C GLN A 77 22.89 -7.30 20.54
N MET A 78 24.14 -7.75 20.65
CA MET A 78 25.27 -7.13 19.94
C MET A 78 25.12 -7.23 18.42
N LEU A 79 24.62 -8.35 17.92
CA LEU A 79 24.35 -8.55 16.50
C LEU A 79 23.31 -7.55 15.99
N LEU A 80 22.18 -7.42 16.69
CA LEU A 80 21.12 -6.47 16.30
C LEU A 80 21.60 -5.02 16.40
N ASN A 81 22.29 -4.65 17.47
CA ASN A 81 22.85 -3.30 17.63
C ASN A 81 23.85 -2.97 16.52
N GLY A 82 24.74 -3.91 16.18
CA GLY A 82 25.68 -3.78 15.08
C GLY A 82 24.96 -3.59 13.74
N PHE A 83 23.93 -4.39 13.49
CA PHE A 83 23.10 -4.29 12.28
C PHE A 83 22.42 -2.92 12.15
N LEU A 84 21.75 -2.44 13.21
CA LEU A 84 21.10 -1.13 13.24
C LEU A 84 22.10 0.02 13.13
N SER A 85 23.26 -0.09 13.77
CA SER A 85 24.35 0.90 13.63
C SER A 85 24.87 1.00 12.18
N GLY A 86 24.74 -0.08 11.41
CA GLY A 86 25.06 -0.12 9.99
C GLY A 86 24.26 0.91 9.18
N LEU A 87 23.02 1.22 9.56
CA LEU A 87 22.19 2.21 8.88
C LEU A 87 22.74 3.64 8.96
N ARG A 88 23.72 3.90 9.82
CA ARG A 88 24.42 5.20 9.88
C ARG A 88 25.53 5.34 8.84
N LYS A 89 25.86 4.26 8.12
CA LYS A 89 26.95 4.21 7.13
C LYS A 89 26.42 4.41 5.72
N ALA A 90 27.31 4.82 4.83
CA ALA A 90 27.03 4.90 3.40
C ALA A 90 27.17 3.53 2.72
N TYR A 91 26.30 3.25 1.73
CA TYR A 91 26.31 2.03 0.93
C TYR A 91 26.05 2.31 -0.54
N GLU A 92 26.94 1.82 -1.40
CA GLU A 92 26.78 1.84 -2.86
C GLU A 92 25.78 0.79 -3.34
N ALA A 93 25.03 1.13 -4.40
CA ALA A 93 24.05 0.24 -4.98
C ALA A 93 24.72 -0.92 -5.71
N SER A 94 24.44 -2.16 -5.27
CA SER A 94 24.93 -3.39 -5.91
C SER A 94 23.88 -4.07 -6.79
N ASP A 95 22.59 -3.87 -6.51
CA ASP A 95 21.46 -4.23 -7.36
C ASP A 95 20.77 -3.00 -7.95
N ARG A 96 19.94 -3.21 -8.98
CA ARG A 96 19.08 -2.18 -9.59
C ARG A 96 19.81 -0.83 -9.75
N LYS A 97 21.06 -0.85 -10.21
CA LYS A 97 21.98 0.31 -10.21
C LYS A 97 21.50 1.51 -11.04
N SER A 98 20.51 1.29 -11.89
CA SER A 98 19.83 2.35 -12.65
C SER A 98 18.68 2.99 -11.88
N TYR A 99 18.30 2.50 -10.71
CA TYR A 99 17.18 2.99 -9.89
C TYR A 99 17.64 3.32 -8.47
N VAL A 100 18.36 2.42 -7.80
CA VAL A 100 18.78 2.64 -6.40
C VAL A 100 19.99 3.57 -6.38
N PRO A 101 19.92 4.78 -5.78
CA PRO A 101 21.09 5.62 -5.56
C PRO A 101 21.89 5.11 -4.36
N THR A 102 23.12 5.59 -4.22
CA THR A 102 23.92 5.42 -2.99
C THR A 102 23.08 5.83 -1.78
N PHE A 103 23.01 4.97 -0.78
CA PHE A 103 22.43 5.33 0.51
C PHE A 103 23.51 6.08 1.32
N PRO A 104 23.31 7.35 1.69
CA PRO A 104 24.37 8.15 2.31
C PRO A 104 24.50 7.92 3.83
N GLY A 105 23.47 7.34 4.47
CA GLY A 105 23.38 7.18 5.92
C GLY A 105 22.09 7.79 6.47
N PHE A 106 21.51 7.18 7.49
CA PHE A 106 20.19 7.53 8.03
C PHE A 106 20.05 9.02 8.34
N ALA A 107 20.99 9.57 9.12
CA ALA A 107 20.94 10.96 9.56
C ALA A 107 21.07 11.95 8.39
N GLN A 108 21.88 11.63 7.39
CA GLN A 108 22.06 12.47 6.22
C GLN A 108 20.82 12.51 5.32
N VAL A 109 20.09 11.40 5.20
CA VAL A 109 18.83 11.36 4.45
C VAL A 109 17.70 12.06 5.22
N PHE A 110 17.54 11.76 6.50
CA PHE A 110 16.32 12.11 7.24
C PHE A 110 16.44 13.34 8.13
N GLY A 111 17.66 13.85 8.34
CA GLY A 111 17.93 14.97 9.23
C GLY A 111 17.64 14.69 10.70
N VAL A 112 17.61 13.41 11.09
CA VAL A 112 17.42 12.92 12.47
C VAL A 112 18.29 11.69 12.69
N ASP A 113 18.83 11.53 13.89
CA ASP A 113 19.67 10.36 14.21
C ASP A 113 18.85 9.10 14.49
N LEU A 114 19.49 7.94 14.36
CA LEU A 114 18.93 6.65 14.76
C LEU A 114 19.78 6.07 15.89
N VAL A 115 19.26 6.01 17.11
CA VAL A 115 20.00 5.63 18.32
C VAL A 115 19.38 4.43 19.04
N PRO A 116 20.18 3.57 19.70
CA PRO A 116 19.61 2.58 20.59
C PRO A 116 18.95 3.28 21.80
N ALA A 117 17.78 2.79 22.20
CA ALA A 117 17.19 3.16 23.47
C ALA A 117 17.93 2.38 24.58
N HIS A 118 18.95 3.00 25.16
CA HIS A 118 19.78 2.38 26.22
C HIS A 118 18.88 1.81 27.33
N ASP A 119 19.23 0.61 27.80
CA ASP A 119 18.50 -0.18 28.81
C ASP A 119 17.05 -0.58 28.42
N ARG A 120 16.64 -0.37 27.17
CA ARG A 120 15.35 -0.82 26.60
C ARG A 120 15.56 -2.00 25.68
N HIS A 121 16.20 -3.01 26.24
CA HIS A 121 16.48 -4.27 25.59
C HIS A 121 15.86 -5.42 26.37
N PHE A 122 15.30 -6.40 25.65
CA PHE A 122 14.80 -7.62 26.25
C PHE A 122 15.31 -8.85 25.51
N ASP A 123 15.96 -9.75 26.25
CA ASP A 123 16.36 -11.06 25.76
C ASP A 123 15.33 -12.11 26.16
N LEU A 124 14.81 -12.79 25.14
CA LEU A 124 13.98 -13.97 25.30
C LEU A 124 14.85 -15.20 25.50
N ASP A 125 14.46 -16.04 26.44
CA ASP A 125 14.99 -17.39 26.57
C ASP A 125 14.35 -18.29 25.49
N PRO A 126 15.13 -18.82 24.52
CA PRO A 126 14.59 -19.73 23.51
C PRO A 126 13.95 -20.99 24.10
N ALA A 127 14.41 -21.45 25.28
CA ALA A 127 13.88 -22.62 25.94
C ALA A 127 12.41 -22.43 26.37
N ALA A 128 12.00 -21.20 26.67
CA ALA A 128 10.62 -20.87 27.04
C ALA A 128 9.64 -21.02 25.87
N VAL A 129 10.11 -20.99 24.62
CA VAL A 129 9.30 -21.26 23.43
C VAL A 129 9.14 -22.76 23.22
N GLY A 130 10.20 -23.54 23.44
CA GLY A 130 10.19 -25.00 23.32
C GLY A 130 9.79 -25.52 21.94
N SER A 131 9.36 -26.78 21.88
CA SER A 131 8.81 -27.44 20.69
C SER A 131 7.40 -27.96 20.96
N GLY A 132 6.71 -28.44 19.93
CA GLY A 132 5.36 -29.00 20.05
C GLY A 132 4.25 -28.14 19.41
N PRO A 133 2.99 -28.60 19.48
CA PRO A 133 1.87 -28.03 18.73
C PRO A 133 1.48 -26.62 19.17
N ASP A 134 1.77 -26.25 20.43
CA ASP A 134 1.48 -24.95 21.03
C ASP A 134 2.67 -23.97 20.99
N ALA A 135 3.79 -24.35 20.34
CA ALA A 135 4.98 -23.51 20.24
C ALA A 135 4.71 -22.16 19.56
N HIS A 136 3.78 -22.12 18.60
CA HIS A 136 3.33 -20.87 17.97
C HIS A 136 2.73 -19.89 19.00
N GLU A 137 1.86 -20.38 19.88
CA GLU A 137 1.17 -19.54 20.88
C GLU A 137 2.14 -19.12 22.00
N ARG A 138 3.00 -20.04 22.48
CA ARG A 138 4.04 -19.68 23.46
C ARG A 138 5.00 -18.61 22.94
N LEU A 139 5.37 -18.67 21.66
CA LEU A 139 6.24 -17.67 21.03
C LEU A 139 5.60 -16.28 20.99
N VAL A 140 4.36 -16.16 20.51
CA VAL A 140 3.66 -14.86 20.46
C VAL A 140 3.42 -14.31 21.85
N GLU A 141 3.05 -15.15 22.82
CA GLU A 141 2.89 -14.72 24.20
C GLU A 141 4.20 -14.22 24.82
N ALA A 142 5.31 -14.92 24.57
CA ALA A 142 6.62 -14.51 25.09
C ALA A 142 7.05 -13.16 24.51
N LEU A 143 6.88 -12.97 23.20
CA LEU A 143 7.13 -11.69 22.51
C LEU A 143 6.16 -10.58 22.99
N GLY A 144 4.89 -10.91 23.22
CA GLY A 144 3.89 -9.99 23.77
C GLY A 144 4.22 -9.54 25.19
N ARG A 145 4.65 -10.46 26.07
CA ARG A 145 5.13 -10.14 27.42
C ARG A 145 6.36 -9.23 27.37
N ALA A 146 7.28 -9.44 26.43
CA ALA A 146 8.43 -8.57 26.22
C ALA A 146 7.99 -7.14 25.81
N LEU A 147 7.01 -7.02 24.90
CA LEU A 147 6.42 -5.73 24.53
C LEU A 147 5.79 -5.00 25.72
N LEU A 148 5.01 -5.70 26.54
CA LEU A 148 4.36 -5.11 27.73
C LEU A 148 5.41 -4.59 28.74
N ARG A 149 6.55 -5.27 28.89
CA ARG A 149 7.65 -4.76 29.74
C ARG A 149 8.21 -3.45 29.19
N LEU A 150 8.42 -3.35 27.87
CA LEU A 150 8.89 -2.11 27.25
C LEU A 150 7.85 -0.97 27.35
N GLN A 151 6.56 -1.30 27.27
CA GLN A 151 5.45 -0.35 27.38
C GLN A 151 5.49 0.46 28.69
N SER A 152 5.95 -0.14 29.80
CA SER A 152 6.12 0.57 31.08
C SER A 152 7.02 1.82 31.01
N SER A 153 7.81 1.93 29.95
CA SER A 153 8.75 3.03 29.69
C SER A 153 8.55 3.62 28.29
N ARG A 154 7.28 3.81 27.88
CA ARG A 154 6.89 4.21 26.52
C ARG A 154 7.57 5.49 26.01
N ASP A 155 7.90 6.42 26.90
CA ASP A 155 8.53 7.70 26.53
C ASP A 155 10.04 7.58 26.27
N ALA A 156 10.66 6.44 26.59
CA ALA A 156 12.10 6.20 26.44
C ALA A 156 12.50 5.69 25.05
N TRP A 157 11.53 5.32 24.21
CA TRP A 157 11.76 4.72 22.90
C TRP A 157 10.64 5.06 21.92
N ASP A 158 10.93 4.98 20.62
CA ASP A 158 10.01 5.38 19.55
C ASP A 158 9.54 4.19 18.71
N VAL A 159 10.41 3.21 18.49
CA VAL A 159 10.13 1.98 17.72
C VAL A 159 10.74 0.77 18.43
N VAL A 160 10.05 -0.37 18.42
CA VAL A 160 10.59 -1.65 18.88
C VAL A 160 11.03 -2.50 17.70
N VAL A 161 12.29 -2.93 17.69
CA VAL A 161 12.85 -3.83 16.67
C VAL A 161 13.05 -5.23 17.24
N PHE A 162 12.46 -6.23 16.58
CA PHE A 162 12.67 -7.64 16.87
C PHE A 162 13.75 -8.21 15.95
N LEU A 163 14.68 -9.00 16.49
CA LEU A 163 15.46 -9.95 15.70
C LEU A 163 14.93 -11.35 15.94
N LEU A 164 14.35 -11.95 14.89
CA LEU A 164 13.84 -13.31 14.91
C LEU A 164 14.93 -14.29 14.45
N PRO A 165 15.31 -15.26 15.30
CA PRO A 165 16.31 -16.26 14.96
C PRO A 165 15.83 -17.22 13.88
N THR A 166 16.77 -17.76 13.11
CA THR A 166 16.47 -18.70 12.00
C THR A 166 15.70 -19.94 12.48
N GLY A 167 15.96 -20.40 13.71
CA GLY A 167 15.27 -21.54 14.31
C GLY A 167 13.76 -21.35 14.53
N TRP A 168 13.26 -20.11 14.51
CA TRP A 168 11.83 -19.81 14.65
C TRP A 168 11.11 -19.64 13.31
N GLU A 169 11.78 -19.81 12.17
CA GLU A 169 11.12 -19.71 10.86
C GLU A 169 9.91 -20.67 10.73
N PRO A 170 9.97 -21.94 11.18
CA PRO A 170 8.81 -22.84 11.17
C PRO A 170 7.66 -22.38 12.07
N LEU A 171 7.92 -21.53 13.06
CA LEU A 171 6.91 -21.04 14.01
C LEU A 171 6.21 -19.76 13.53
N ARG A 172 6.62 -19.18 12.40
CA ARG A 172 6.07 -17.91 11.90
C ARG A 172 4.67 -18.05 11.33
N GLU A 173 4.36 -19.20 10.74
CA GLU A 173 3.09 -19.45 10.06
C GLU A 173 2.67 -20.89 10.34
N SER A 174 1.39 -21.10 10.66
CA SER A 174 0.88 -22.47 10.83
C SER A 174 0.69 -23.14 9.47
N PRO A 175 0.76 -24.48 9.37
CA PRO A 175 0.55 -25.20 8.12
C PRO A 175 -0.80 -24.94 7.44
N ASP A 176 -1.83 -24.59 8.20
CA ASP A 176 -3.17 -24.26 7.70
C ASP A 176 -3.34 -22.79 7.30
N GLY A 177 -2.30 -21.96 7.43
CA GLY A 177 -2.28 -20.53 7.10
C GLY A 177 -3.15 -19.66 8.01
N ARG A 178 -3.73 -20.18 9.09
CA ARG A 178 -4.60 -19.43 9.99
C ARG A 178 -3.84 -18.58 11.01
N TYR A 179 -2.63 -19.00 11.35
CA TYR A 179 -1.75 -18.29 12.26
C TYR A 179 -0.60 -17.65 11.49
N GLN A 180 -0.32 -16.39 11.82
CA GLN A 180 0.85 -15.67 11.33
C GLN A 180 1.41 -14.80 12.47
N LEU A 181 2.63 -15.10 12.93
CA LEU A 181 3.28 -14.49 14.10
C LEU A 181 3.37 -12.96 14.05
N HIS A 182 3.85 -12.42 12.94
CA HIS A 182 3.97 -11.00 12.69
C HIS A 182 2.60 -10.30 12.70
N ASP A 183 1.56 -10.92 12.11
CA ASP A 183 0.22 -10.31 12.08
C ASP A 183 -0.42 -10.33 13.48
N ARG A 184 -0.25 -11.43 14.22
CA ARG A 184 -0.64 -11.55 15.63
C ARG A 184 0.03 -10.49 16.50
N LEU A 185 1.35 -10.31 16.38
CA LEU A 185 2.07 -9.31 17.16
C LEU A 185 1.75 -7.87 16.76
N LYS A 186 1.50 -7.59 15.49
CA LYS A 186 1.02 -6.26 15.06
C LYS A 186 -0.35 -5.95 15.65
N ALA A 187 -1.28 -6.89 15.60
CA ALA A 187 -2.60 -6.71 16.22
C ALA A 187 -2.53 -6.60 17.74
N PHE A 188 -1.57 -7.24 18.39
CA PHE A 188 -1.30 -7.06 19.81
C PHE A 188 -0.70 -5.67 20.13
N ALA A 189 0.26 -5.21 19.32
CA ALA A 189 1.00 -3.97 19.54
C ALA A 189 0.20 -2.71 19.17
N ALA A 190 -0.70 -2.80 18.18
CA ALA A 190 -1.42 -1.65 17.66
C ALA A 190 -2.35 -0.95 18.68
N PRO A 191 -3.17 -1.65 19.49
CA PRO A 191 -3.95 -1.06 20.57
C PRO A 191 -3.10 -0.36 21.64
N LEU A 192 -1.86 -0.80 21.81
CA LEU A 192 -0.90 -0.20 22.74
C LEU A 192 -0.14 0.99 22.13
N GLY A 193 -0.40 1.33 20.85
CA GLY A 193 0.30 2.39 20.14
C GLY A 193 1.80 2.13 19.97
N ILE A 194 2.21 0.85 19.90
CA ILE A 194 3.62 0.43 19.83
C ILE A 194 3.99 0.12 18.38
N PRO A 195 4.86 0.93 17.74
CA PRO A 195 5.36 0.63 16.41
C PRO A 195 6.40 -0.50 16.47
N VAL A 196 6.16 -1.57 15.72
CA VAL A 196 7.04 -2.75 15.70
C VAL A 196 7.68 -2.97 14.34
N GLN A 197 8.95 -3.36 14.31
CA GLN A 197 9.68 -3.76 13.11
C GLN A 197 10.33 -5.12 13.32
N PHE A 198 10.08 -6.05 12.40
CA PHE A 198 10.64 -7.40 12.46
C PHE A 198 11.82 -7.50 11.52
N LEU A 199 12.94 -7.98 12.03
CA LEU A 199 14.11 -8.42 11.27
C LEU A 199 14.25 -9.92 11.46
N ARG A 200 14.62 -10.62 10.39
CA ARG A 200 14.89 -12.07 10.44
C ARG A 200 16.35 -12.30 10.13
N GLU A 201 16.99 -13.19 10.88
CA GLU A 201 18.34 -13.64 10.56
C GLU A 201 18.43 -14.25 9.17
N SER A 202 17.46 -15.12 8.84
CA SER A 202 17.34 -15.87 7.58
C SER A 202 17.22 -14.99 6.33
N SER A 203 16.96 -13.69 6.48
CA SER A 203 16.82 -12.78 5.34
C SER A 203 17.47 -11.43 5.56
N ALA A 204 17.07 -10.65 6.56
CA ALA A 204 17.56 -9.28 6.72
C ALA A 204 19.07 -9.23 7.00
N VAL A 205 19.57 -10.08 7.90
CA VAL A 205 21.00 -10.13 8.26
C VAL A 205 21.83 -10.71 7.12
N GLN A 206 21.30 -11.69 6.37
CA GLN A 206 21.97 -12.33 5.23
C GLN A 206 21.80 -11.57 3.90
N PHE A 207 21.13 -10.41 3.90
CA PHE A 207 20.81 -9.70 2.66
C PHE A 207 22.03 -9.01 2.06
N ARG A 208 22.45 -9.46 0.87
CA ARG A 208 23.68 -9.00 0.20
C ARG A 208 23.63 -7.57 -0.38
N HIS A 209 22.44 -7.02 -0.60
CA HIS A 209 22.28 -5.71 -1.24
C HIS A 209 22.07 -4.61 -0.19
N HIS A 210 23.15 -4.23 0.49
CA HIS A 210 23.10 -3.36 1.67
C HIS A 210 22.46 -1.98 1.41
N ALA A 211 22.69 -1.34 0.26
CA ALA A 211 22.04 -0.07 -0.06
C ALA A 211 20.51 -0.20 -0.13
N SER A 212 20.01 -1.21 -0.86
CA SER A 212 18.58 -1.51 -0.97
C SER A 212 17.94 -1.85 0.38
N LEU A 213 18.65 -2.62 1.22
CA LEU A 213 18.21 -2.92 2.58
C LEU A 213 18.14 -1.66 3.45
N ALA A 214 19.19 -0.84 3.40
CA ALA A 214 19.29 0.38 4.19
C ALA A 214 18.18 1.37 3.81
N TRP A 215 17.89 1.55 2.51
CA TRP A 215 16.76 2.34 2.05
C TRP A 215 15.43 1.85 2.63
N ARG A 216 15.10 0.57 2.42
CA ARG A 216 13.81 -0.02 2.87
C ARG A 216 13.64 0.08 4.39
N LEU A 217 14.65 -0.36 5.14
CA LEU A 217 14.57 -0.39 6.59
C LEU A 217 14.53 1.02 7.18
N SER A 218 15.29 1.95 6.61
CA SER A 218 15.32 3.32 7.14
C SER A 218 14.01 4.08 6.88
N ILE A 219 13.40 3.91 5.69
CA ILE A 219 12.08 4.47 5.38
C ILE A 219 11.03 3.90 6.35
N ALA A 220 11.06 2.58 6.58
CA ALA A 220 10.13 1.92 7.51
C ALA A 220 10.31 2.43 8.95
N LEU A 221 11.54 2.56 9.44
CA LEU A 221 11.84 3.08 10.79
C LEU A 221 11.41 4.54 10.96
N LEU A 222 11.71 5.41 9.99
CA LEU A 222 11.24 6.80 9.99
C LEU A 222 9.73 6.86 10.11
N THR A 223 9.03 6.09 9.28
CA THR A 223 7.56 6.12 9.20
C THR A 223 6.93 5.59 10.49
N LYS A 224 7.50 4.53 11.07
CA LYS A 224 7.06 3.96 12.34
C LYS A 224 7.28 4.90 13.52
N ALA A 225 8.37 5.67 13.51
CA ALA A 225 8.62 6.74 14.48
C ALA A 225 7.67 7.95 14.29
N GLY A 226 6.98 8.02 13.15
CA GLY A 226 5.98 9.05 12.86
C GLY A 226 6.43 10.15 11.93
N GLY A 227 7.59 10.01 11.28
CA GLY A 227 7.95 10.84 10.13
C GLY A 227 7.16 10.46 8.88
N THR A 228 7.10 11.38 7.92
CA THR A 228 6.50 11.13 6.59
C THR A 228 7.62 11.20 5.56
N PRO A 229 7.98 10.09 4.89
CA PRO A 229 9.07 10.08 3.91
C PRO A 229 8.81 11.04 2.75
N TRP A 230 7.64 10.92 2.13
CA TRP A 230 7.21 11.78 1.03
C TRP A 230 5.69 11.72 0.90
N ARG A 231 5.13 12.70 0.21
CA ARG A 231 3.71 12.77 -0.16
C ARG A 231 3.54 12.78 -1.67
N ILE A 232 2.31 12.61 -2.15
CA ILE A 232 1.99 12.71 -3.58
C ILE A 232 1.76 14.18 -3.93
N ALA A 233 2.26 14.63 -5.09
CA ALA A 233 1.84 15.91 -5.63
C ALA A 233 0.39 15.79 -6.17
N PRO A 234 -0.55 16.66 -5.75
CA PRO A 234 -1.94 16.57 -6.18
C PRO A 234 -2.07 16.50 -7.70
N THR A 235 -2.86 15.54 -8.18
CA THR A 235 -3.17 15.31 -9.59
C THR A 235 -4.16 16.33 -10.15
N THR A 236 -4.97 16.90 -9.27
CA THR A 236 -5.92 17.98 -9.56
C THR A 236 -5.74 19.13 -8.56
N PRO A 237 -6.20 20.35 -8.88
CA PRO A 237 -6.23 21.46 -7.92
C PRO A 237 -7.26 21.30 -6.80
N GLU A 238 -8.17 20.33 -6.93
CA GLU A 238 -9.28 20.13 -6.00
C GLU A 238 -8.84 19.35 -4.76
N ASP A 239 -9.36 19.75 -3.60
CA ASP A 239 -9.18 19.01 -2.35
C ASP A 239 -9.86 17.64 -2.48
N THR A 240 -9.05 16.61 -2.68
CA THR A 240 -9.49 15.24 -2.96
C THR A 240 -9.16 14.35 -1.77
N ALA A 241 -10.06 13.45 -1.39
CA ALA A 241 -9.75 12.35 -0.47
C ALA A 241 -9.90 11.00 -1.18
N TYR A 242 -9.07 10.03 -0.81
CA TYR A 242 -9.13 8.67 -1.33
C TYR A 242 -9.52 7.71 -0.23
N ILE A 243 -10.36 6.74 -0.54
CA ILE A 243 -10.77 5.72 0.42
C ILE A 243 -10.46 4.34 -0.15
N GLY A 244 -9.76 3.51 0.62
CA GLY A 244 -9.51 2.11 0.26
C GLY A 244 -10.41 1.17 1.04
N LEU A 245 -11.12 0.27 0.35
CA LEU A 245 -11.95 -0.77 0.97
C LEU A 245 -11.39 -2.17 0.70
N ALA A 246 -11.30 -2.95 1.78
CA ALA A 246 -11.06 -4.38 1.72
C ALA A 246 -11.94 -5.12 2.73
N TYR A 247 -12.21 -6.39 2.46
CA TYR A 247 -12.99 -7.24 3.35
C TYR A 247 -12.06 -8.31 3.92
N ALA A 248 -12.10 -8.47 5.24
CA ALA A 248 -11.47 -9.57 5.93
C ALA A 248 -12.53 -10.57 6.34
N ILE A 249 -12.21 -11.86 6.25
CA ILE A 249 -13.06 -12.93 6.76
C ILE A 249 -12.29 -13.58 7.90
N ARG A 250 -12.83 -13.49 9.11
CA ARG A 250 -12.30 -14.14 10.31
C ARG A 250 -13.10 -15.40 10.59
N GLY A 251 -12.47 -16.43 11.14
CA GLY A 251 -13.16 -17.69 11.46
C GLY A 251 -13.34 -18.59 10.23
N GLY A 252 -13.43 -19.91 10.46
CA GLY A 252 -13.64 -20.89 9.40
C GLY A 252 -15.02 -20.79 8.74
N THR A 253 -15.43 -21.83 8.01
CA THR A 253 -16.66 -21.80 7.20
C THR A 253 -17.97 -21.67 7.98
N LYS A 254 -18.00 -21.96 9.28
CA LYS A 254 -19.24 -21.92 10.11
C LYS A 254 -19.38 -20.67 11.00
N ASP A 255 -18.28 -20.01 11.34
CA ASP A 255 -18.24 -18.83 12.22
C ASP A 255 -17.53 -17.66 11.51
N ALA A 256 -17.78 -17.51 10.22
CA ALA A 256 -17.11 -16.55 9.38
C ALA A 256 -17.66 -15.13 9.64
N PHE A 257 -16.83 -14.25 10.19
CA PHE A 257 -17.16 -12.83 10.42
C PHE A 257 -16.49 -11.97 9.36
N VAL A 258 -17.29 -11.17 8.67
CA VAL A 258 -16.77 -10.18 7.72
C VAL A 258 -16.43 -8.90 8.46
N THR A 259 -15.18 -8.44 8.35
CA THR A 259 -14.76 -7.10 8.76
C THR A 259 -14.47 -6.25 7.53
N CYS A 260 -15.22 -5.16 7.35
CA CYS A 260 -14.88 -4.16 6.35
C CYS A 260 -13.78 -3.25 6.88
N CYS A 261 -12.75 -3.07 6.06
CA CYS A 261 -11.59 -2.25 6.35
C CYS A 261 -11.62 -1.00 5.47
N SER A 262 -11.83 0.17 6.07
CA SER A 262 -11.74 1.46 5.38
C SER A 262 -10.43 2.17 5.76
N GLN A 263 -9.82 2.84 4.79
CA GLN A 263 -8.70 3.73 5.01
C GLN A 263 -8.91 5.05 4.30
N VAL A 264 -8.68 6.17 4.98
CA VAL A 264 -8.82 7.51 4.41
C VAL A 264 -7.45 8.12 4.14
N PHE A 265 -7.27 8.63 2.93
CA PHE A 265 -6.10 9.40 2.50
C PHE A 265 -6.55 10.81 2.13
N ASP A 266 -5.80 11.83 2.52
CA ASP A 266 -5.97 13.16 1.94
C ASP A 266 -5.33 13.25 0.53
N ALA A 267 -5.45 14.39 -0.14
CA ALA A 267 -4.98 14.61 -1.51
C ALA A 267 -3.46 14.40 -1.67
N GLU A 268 -2.71 14.54 -0.59
CA GLU A 268 -1.26 14.38 -0.55
C GLU A 268 -0.86 12.98 -0.06
N GLY A 269 -1.83 12.11 0.27
CA GLY A 269 -1.58 10.80 0.81
C GLY A 269 -1.21 10.78 2.31
N GLY A 270 -1.41 11.90 3.01
CA GLY A 270 -1.51 11.91 4.47
C GLY A 270 -2.81 11.23 4.92
N GLY A 271 -3.17 11.33 6.19
CA GLY A 271 -4.49 10.83 6.60
C GLY A 271 -4.58 9.37 7.06
N MET A 272 -3.57 8.52 6.81
CA MET A 272 -3.70 7.06 6.83
C MET A 272 -4.19 6.46 8.17
N GLU A 273 -5.50 6.43 8.31
CA GLU A 273 -6.22 5.90 9.46
C GLU A 273 -7.16 4.80 9.02
N PHE A 274 -7.21 3.78 9.86
CA PHE A 274 -7.98 2.59 9.62
C PHE A 274 -9.25 2.55 10.45
N VAL A 275 -10.34 2.09 9.84
CA VAL A 275 -11.60 1.75 10.50
C VAL A 275 -11.95 0.29 10.22
N ALA A 276 -12.07 -0.51 11.29
CA ALA A 276 -12.67 -1.84 11.24
C ALA A 276 -14.19 -1.71 11.43
N TYR A 277 -14.99 -2.45 10.68
CA TYR A 277 -16.41 -2.56 10.94
C TYR A 277 -16.85 -4.02 10.84
N ASN A 278 -17.44 -4.55 11.90
CA ASN A 278 -17.92 -5.93 11.96
C ASN A 278 -19.32 -6.01 11.34
N VAL A 279 -19.48 -6.84 10.32
CA VAL A 279 -20.69 -6.96 9.50
C VAL A 279 -21.53 -8.20 9.89
N GLY A 280 -21.08 -8.99 10.88
CA GLY A 280 -21.77 -10.19 11.35
C GLY A 280 -21.44 -11.48 10.56
N ALA A 281 -22.13 -12.57 10.92
CA ALA A 281 -22.09 -13.87 10.23
C ALA A 281 -23.17 -13.95 9.12
N ASP A 282 -23.17 -15.01 8.31
CA ASP A 282 -24.11 -15.24 7.19
C ASP A 282 -23.94 -14.35 5.95
N ARG A 283 -22.70 -14.29 5.42
CA ARG A 283 -22.37 -13.60 4.17
C ARG A 283 -21.84 -14.57 3.13
N ASP A 284 -21.97 -14.19 1.87
CA ASP A 284 -21.18 -14.77 0.80
C ASP A 284 -19.70 -14.47 1.06
N LEU A 285 -18.95 -15.50 1.45
CA LEU A 285 -17.51 -15.43 1.75
C LEU A 285 -16.67 -15.15 0.50
N GLN A 286 -17.21 -15.35 -0.70
CA GLN A 286 -16.51 -15.02 -1.94
C GLN A 286 -16.68 -13.56 -2.31
N ASN A 287 -17.80 -12.93 -1.91
CA ASN A 287 -18.09 -11.55 -2.25
C ASN A 287 -18.98 -10.86 -1.20
N PRO A 288 -18.39 -10.45 -0.07
CA PRO A 288 -19.14 -9.92 1.06
C PRO A 288 -19.50 -8.45 0.84
N HIS A 289 -20.44 -8.21 -0.07
CA HIS A 289 -21.01 -6.88 -0.27
C HIS A 289 -21.72 -6.39 0.98
N LEU A 290 -21.68 -5.09 1.21
CA LEU A 290 -22.41 -4.45 2.30
C LEU A 290 -23.82 -4.06 1.85
N THR A 291 -24.76 -4.04 2.80
CA THR A 291 -26.04 -3.36 2.58
C THR A 291 -25.82 -1.84 2.54
N ARG A 292 -26.83 -1.09 2.10
CA ARG A 292 -26.80 0.37 2.12
C ARG A 292 -26.50 0.95 3.50
N GLU A 293 -27.14 0.42 4.54
CA GLU A 293 -26.97 0.90 5.92
C GLU A 293 -25.55 0.63 6.47
N GLU A 294 -25.01 -0.54 6.18
CA GLU A 294 -23.67 -0.93 6.59
C GLU A 294 -22.61 -0.08 5.88
N MET A 295 -22.75 0.09 4.56
CA MET A 295 -21.83 0.93 3.81
C MET A 295 -21.91 2.38 4.31
N ARG A 296 -23.12 2.90 4.58
CA ARG A 296 -23.29 4.22 5.18
C ARG A 296 -22.60 4.31 6.54
N ALA A 297 -22.66 3.28 7.39
CA ALA A 297 -21.99 3.27 8.69
C ALA A 297 -20.46 3.31 8.56
N VAL A 298 -19.89 2.49 7.67
CA VAL A 298 -18.44 2.47 7.37
C VAL A 298 -17.98 3.83 6.82
N MET A 299 -18.73 4.38 5.86
CA MET A 299 -18.39 5.67 5.25
C MET A 299 -18.55 6.83 6.23
N SER A 300 -19.58 6.82 7.09
CA SER A 300 -19.77 7.87 8.10
C SER A 300 -18.61 7.93 9.11
N ARG A 301 -17.99 6.80 9.44
CA ARG A 301 -16.74 6.78 10.24
C ARG A 301 -15.59 7.44 9.47
N SER A 302 -15.49 7.15 8.18
CA SER A 302 -14.47 7.73 7.28
C SER A 302 -14.63 9.26 7.14
N VAL A 303 -15.87 9.76 7.04
CA VAL A 303 -16.19 11.20 7.06
C VAL A 303 -15.69 11.86 8.32
N ARG A 304 -15.99 11.28 9.49
CA ARG A 304 -15.57 11.84 10.79
C ARG A 304 -14.06 11.93 10.91
N LEU A 305 -13.33 10.90 10.47
CA LEU A 305 -11.87 10.91 10.46
C LEU A 305 -11.29 12.05 9.61
N TYR A 306 -11.81 12.21 8.40
CA TYR A 306 -11.41 13.31 7.54
C TYR A 306 -11.71 14.66 8.22
N GLN A 307 -12.93 14.86 8.72
CA GLN A 307 -13.33 16.11 9.38
C GLN A 307 -12.48 16.44 10.61
N GLN A 308 -12.12 15.45 11.42
CA GLN A 308 -11.25 15.64 12.59
C GLN A 308 -9.88 16.21 12.21
N ARG A 309 -9.32 15.79 11.07
CA ARG A 309 -8.03 16.28 10.55
C ARG A 309 -8.13 17.62 9.82
N HIS A 310 -9.29 17.90 9.24
CA HIS A 310 -9.49 19.08 8.37
C HIS A 310 -10.39 20.15 9.00
N ALA A 311 -10.42 20.23 10.33
CA ALA A 311 -11.18 21.22 11.11
C ALA A 311 -12.67 21.29 10.73
N GLY A 312 -13.30 20.11 10.59
CA GLY A 312 -14.72 19.96 10.27
C GLY A 312 -15.06 20.04 8.78
N ARG A 313 -14.10 20.36 7.91
CA ARG A 313 -14.34 20.46 6.46
C ARG A 313 -14.50 19.08 5.81
N THR A 314 -15.22 19.05 4.70
CA THR A 314 -15.27 17.91 3.75
C THR A 314 -14.43 18.23 2.51
N PRO A 315 -13.89 17.20 1.83
CA PRO A 315 -13.17 17.41 0.58
C PRO A 315 -14.14 17.87 -0.51
N ARG A 316 -13.60 18.40 -1.61
CA ARG A 316 -14.38 18.72 -2.82
C ARG A 316 -14.67 17.46 -3.65
N ARG A 317 -13.78 16.47 -3.56
CA ARG A 317 -13.91 15.21 -4.27
C ARG A 317 -13.54 14.02 -3.39
N ILE A 318 -14.25 12.91 -3.53
CA ILE A 318 -13.81 11.61 -2.99
C ILE A 318 -13.75 10.54 -4.08
N SER A 319 -12.74 9.68 -3.99
CA SER A 319 -12.68 8.45 -4.78
C SER A 319 -12.54 7.23 -3.87
N VAL A 320 -13.51 6.32 -3.96
CA VAL A 320 -13.55 5.10 -3.14
C VAL A 320 -13.13 3.90 -3.99
N HIS A 321 -12.03 3.28 -3.61
CA HIS A 321 -11.39 2.18 -4.33
C HIS A 321 -11.65 0.84 -3.62
N LYS A 322 -12.06 -0.17 -4.39
CA LYS A 322 -12.08 -1.56 -3.94
C LYS A 322 -11.73 -2.54 -5.07
N THR A 323 -11.53 -3.81 -4.77
CA THR A 323 -11.15 -4.82 -5.78
C THR A 323 -12.33 -5.60 -6.36
N THR A 324 -13.46 -5.61 -5.66
CA THR A 324 -14.70 -6.26 -6.10
C THR A 324 -15.63 -5.27 -6.77
N ARG A 325 -16.60 -5.74 -7.57
CA ARG A 325 -17.59 -4.86 -8.20
C ARG A 325 -18.48 -4.19 -7.15
N TRP A 326 -19.08 -3.07 -7.50
CA TRP A 326 -20.03 -2.36 -6.65
C TRP A 326 -21.47 -2.83 -6.89
N ARG A 327 -22.23 -2.99 -5.80
CA ARG A 327 -23.70 -3.07 -5.86
C ARG A 327 -24.32 -1.68 -5.72
N SER A 328 -25.53 -1.49 -6.24
CA SER A 328 -26.27 -0.24 -6.12
C SER A 328 -26.44 0.19 -4.66
N GLU A 329 -26.75 -0.74 -3.76
CA GLU A 329 -26.88 -0.45 -2.32
C GLU A 329 -25.60 0.10 -1.69
N GLU A 330 -24.45 -0.45 -2.06
CA GLU A 330 -23.16 0.05 -1.58
C GLU A 330 -22.88 1.45 -2.12
N VAL A 331 -23.18 1.69 -3.40
CA VAL A 331 -23.07 3.03 -4.00
C VAL A 331 -23.97 4.01 -3.24
N ASP A 332 -25.24 3.68 -3.03
CA ASP A 332 -26.19 4.55 -2.30
C ASP A 332 -25.68 4.86 -0.88
N GLY A 333 -25.11 3.87 -0.17
CA GLY A 333 -24.54 4.08 1.15
C GLY A 333 -23.33 5.02 1.18
N VAL A 334 -22.50 5.00 0.13
CA VAL A 334 -21.40 5.98 -0.04
C VAL A 334 -21.95 7.38 -0.25
N PHE A 335 -22.91 7.55 -1.17
CA PHE A 335 -23.52 8.85 -1.47
C PHE A 335 -24.29 9.42 -0.27
N ASP A 336 -24.99 8.57 0.50
CA ASP A 336 -25.67 9.00 1.72
C ASP A 336 -24.71 9.57 2.76
N ALA A 337 -23.59 8.88 2.99
CA ALA A 337 -22.60 9.28 4.00
C ALA A 337 -21.81 10.52 3.59
N TRP A 338 -21.45 10.64 2.31
CA TRP A 338 -20.65 11.74 1.77
C TRP A 338 -21.48 12.81 1.05
N SER A 339 -22.76 12.94 1.40
CA SER A 339 -23.70 13.87 0.76
C SER A 339 -23.28 15.35 0.73
N ALA A 340 -22.35 15.76 1.61
CA ALA A 340 -21.76 17.10 1.62
C ALA A 340 -20.58 17.29 0.65
N THR A 341 -20.11 16.21 0.00
CA THR A 341 -19.05 16.24 -1.01
C THR A 341 -19.67 16.35 -2.41
N PRO A 342 -19.30 17.37 -3.21
CA PRO A 342 -19.86 17.57 -4.55
C PRO A 342 -19.54 16.46 -5.56
N ASP A 343 -18.30 15.96 -5.54
CA ASP A 343 -17.85 14.93 -6.48
C ASP A 343 -17.52 13.63 -5.76
N ILE A 344 -18.23 12.56 -6.11
CA ILE A 344 -18.10 11.24 -5.50
C ILE A 344 -17.97 10.22 -6.62
N GLU A 345 -16.89 9.44 -6.58
CA GLU A 345 -16.75 8.27 -7.43
C GLU A 345 -16.47 6.98 -6.66
N CYS A 346 -17.02 5.89 -7.20
CA CYS A 346 -16.79 4.53 -6.73
C CYS A 346 -16.06 3.76 -7.83
N VAL A 347 -14.86 3.28 -7.54
CA VAL A 347 -13.94 2.72 -8.52
C VAL A 347 -13.55 1.31 -8.12
N THR A 348 -13.68 0.38 -9.07
CA THR A 348 -13.10 -0.96 -8.97
C THR A 348 -11.69 -0.95 -9.59
N VAL A 349 -10.68 -1.40 -8.84
CA VAL A 349 -9.29 -1.52 -9.31
C VAL A 349 -8.85 -2.98 -9.25
N GLN A 350 -8.52 -3.56 -10.40
CA GLN A 350 -8.13 -4.97 -10.53
C GLN A 350 -6.72 -5.12 -11.10
N ALA A 351 -5.78 -5.62 -10.29
CA ALA A 351 -4.35 -5.69 -10.63
C ALA A 351 -3.98 -6.75 -11.68
N ARG A 352 -4.82 -7.78 -11.86
CA ARG A 352 -4.50 -8.96 -12.67
C ARG A 352 -5.40 -9.02 -13.88
N THR A 353 -4.79 -8.96 -15.05
CA THR A 353 -5.48 -9.00 -16.33
C THR A 353 -4.77 -9.95 -17.28
N ALA A 354 -5.52 -10.46 -18.27
CA ALA A 354 -4.93 -11.21 -19.38
C ALA A 354 -4.25 -10.28 -20.41
N TRP A 355 -4.40 -8.96 -20.27
CA TRP A 355 -3.87 -7.98 -21.20
C TRP A 355 -2.35 -7.83 -21.05
N ARG A 356 -1.68 -7.59 -22.18
CA ARG A 356 -0.26 -7.24 -22.27
C ARG A 356 -0.11 -6.09 -23.26
N GLY A 357 0.87 -5.23 -23.00
CA GLY A 357 1.16 -4.07 -23.84
C GLY A 357 2.55 -4.20 -24.44
N VAL A 358 2.67 -3.95 -25.74
CA VAL A 358 3.95 -3.87 -26.47
C VAL A 358 3.96 -2.57 -27.27
N VAL A 359 5.05 -1.82 -27.18
CA VAL A 359 5.25 -0.62 -27.99
C VAL A 359 5.68 -1.06 -29.39
N LEU A 360 5.07 -0.48 -30.42
CA LEU A 360 5.50 -0.66 -31.80
C LEU A 360 6.18 0.62 -32.29
N GLU A 361 7.45 0.52 -32.65
CA GLU A 361 8.22 1.59 -33.27
C GLU A 361 7.90 1.65 -34.76
N GLN A 362 7.61 2.85 -35.26
CA GLN A 362 7.25 3.05 -36.66
C GLN A 362 8.43 2.73 -37.57
N GLY A 363 8.20 1.87 -38.57
CA GLY A 363 9.21 1.56 -39.58
C GLY A 363 9.51 2.78 -40.46
N ILE A 364 10.79 2.99 -40.79
CA ILE A 364 11.24 4.07 -41.67
C ILE A 364 11.00 3.65 -43.14
N GLY A 365 10.62 4.60 -44.00
CA GLY A 365 10.56 4.37 -45.45
C GLY A 365 9.51 3.35 -45.92
N GLY A 366 8.41 3.19 -45.18
CA GLY A 366 7.36 2.22 -45.49
C GLY A 366 7.60 0.81 -44.96
N ALA A 367 8.68 0.60 -44.19
CA ALA A 367 8.88 -0.64 -43.44
C ALA A 367 7.74 -0.86 -42.43
N ARG A 368 7.43 -2.13 -42.13
CA ARG A 368 6.45 -2.47 -41.08
C ARG A 368 6.98 -2.02 -39.72
N SER A 369 6.08 -1.54 -38.87
CA SER A 369 6.42 -1.26 -37.47
C SER A 369 6.94 -2.52 -36.78
N ALA A 370 7.94 -2.36 -35.91
CA ALA A 370 8.57 -3.44 -35.18
C ALA A 370 8.37 -3.25 -33.66
N PRO A 371 8.38 -4.31 -32.85
CA PRO A 371 8.36 -4.17 -31.40
C PRO A 371 9.56 -3.35 -30.91
N GLY A 372 9.29 -2.35 -30.08
CA GLY A 372 10.34 -1.57 -29.44
C GLY A 372 11.16 -2.39 -28.44
N SER A 373 12.35 -1.90 -28.10
CA SER A 373 13.25 -2.61 -27.20
C SER A 373 12.81 -2.56 -25.72
N TRP A 374 11.83 -1.71 -25.41
CA TRP A 374 11.31 -1.50 -24.07
C TRP A 374 9.80 -1.80 -24.03
N PRO A 375 9.27 -2.30 -22.91
CA PRO A 375 7.83 -2.43 -22.74
C PRO A 375 7.16 -1.06 -22.68
N VAL A 376 5.83 -1.09 -22.69
CA VAL A 376 4.99 0.11 -22.54
C VAL A 376 5.40 0.96 -21.35
N GLU A 377 5.24 2.27 -21.52
CA GLU A 377 5.57 3.25 -20.50
C GLU A 377 4.61 3.13 -19.32
N ARG A 378 5.17 3.28 -18.12
CA ARG A 378 4.34 3.49 -16.91
C ARG A 378 3.52 4.76 -17.12
N GLY A 379 2.24 4.69 -16.80
CA GLY A 379 1.25 5.74 -17.09
C GLY A 379 0.52 5.57 -18.41
N THR A 380 0.86 4.55 -19.23
CA THR A 380 0.05 4.21 -20.42
C THR A 380 -1.36 3.83 -19.99
N MET A 381 -2.36 4.49 -20.57
CA MET A 381 -3.78 4.27 -20.36
C MET A 381 -4.45 3.93 -21.69
N GLN A 382 -5.15 2.80 -21.74
CA GLN A 382 -5.98 2.40 -22.88
C GLN A 382 -7.43 2.34 -22.44
N GLN A 383 -8.25 3.25 -22.98
CA GLN A 383 -9.68 3.25 -22.70
C GLN A 383 -10.34 2.01 -23.33
N LEU A 384 -11.17 1.32 -22.54
CA LEU A 384 -11.97 0.17 -22.97
C LEU A 384 -13.42 0.57 -23.22
N SER A 385 -13.94 1.50 -22.42
CA SER A 385 -15.28 2.04 -22.54
C SER A 385 -15.35 3.45 -21.92
N GLY A 386 -16.51 4.09 -21.94
CA GLY A 386 -16.72 5.36 -21.23
C GLY A 386 -16.51 5.27 -19.70
N ARG A 387 -16.39 4.07 -19.14
CA ARG A 387 -16.28 3.83 -17.68
C ARG A 387 -15.12 2.94 -17.28
N ALA A 388 -14.39 2.35 -18.22
CA ALA A 388 -13.30 1.42 -17.92
C ALA A 388 -12.06 1.68 -18.78
N ALA A 389 -10.89 1.48 -18.19
CA ALA A 389 -9.60 1.57 -18.87
C ALA A 389 -8.59 0.57 -18.31
N LEU A 390 -7.65 0.19 -19.16
CA LEU A 390 -6.40 -0.44 -18.75
C LEU A 390 -5.41 0.67 -18.37
N LEU A 391 -4.70 0.50 -17.26
CA LEU A 391 -3.66 1.41 -16.80
C LEU A 391 -2.40 0.62 -16.45
N TRP A 392 -1.29 0.98 -17.08
CA TRP A 392 0.03 0.44 -16.76
C TRP A 392 0.66 1.24 -15.63
N VAL A 393 0.42 0.81 -14.38
CA VAL A 393 1.14 1.32 -13.20
C VAL A 393 2.55 0.74 -13.07
N SER A 394 2.91 -0.26 -13.87
CA SER A 394 4.28 -0.73 -14.01
C SER A 394 4.68 -0.71 -15.47
N GLY A 395 5.96 -0.48 -15.74
CA GLY A 395 6.47 -0.37 -17.09
C GLY A 395 7.74 0.45 -17.15
N THR A 396 8.09 0.88 -18.35
CA THR A 396 9.25 1.73 -18.59
C THR A 396 9.00 3.11 -18.00
N ALA A 397 9.90 3.59 -17.15
CA ALA A 397 9.83 4.92 -16.54
C ALA A 397 11.17 5.66 -16.73
N PRO A 398 11.29 6.52 -17.75
CA PRO A 398 12.52 7.25 -18.04
C PRO A 398 12.98 8.13 -16.88
N THR A 399 12.05 8.81 -16.20
CA THR A 399 12.30 9.71 -15.06
C THR A 399 12.76 9.01 -13.79
N MET A 400 12.67 7.67 -13.74
CA MET A 400 13.13 6.85 -12.61
C MET A 400 14.55 6.33 -12.78
N SER A 401 15.24 6.68 -13.87
CA SER A 401 16.58 6.21 -14.12
C SER A 401 17.67 7.15 -13.63
N LEU A 402 18.71 6.58 -13.02
CA LEU A 402 19.94 7.24 -12.62
C LEU A 402 21.04 7.19 -13.68
N ARG A 403 20.87 6.40 -14.76
CA ARG A 403 21.95 6.06 -15.71
C ARG A 403 21.63 6.40 -17.17
N GLY A 404 20.74 7.37 -17.41
CA GLY A 404 20.43 7.89 -18.75
C GLY A 404 19.68 6.94 -19.71
N ARG A 405 19.55 5.65 -19.39
CA ARG A 405 18.68 4.69 -20.08
C ARG A 405 17.38 4.50 -19.31
N PRO A 406 16.21 4.25 -19.95
CA PRO A 406 14.97 4.03 -19.23
C PRO A 406 15.07 2.89 -18.20
N TYR A 407 14.34 3.02 -17.09
CA TYR A 407 14.27 1.97 -16.08
C TYR A 407 12.98 1.16 -16.21
N ASN A 408 13.06 -0.16 -16.06
CA ASN A 408 11.90 -1.05 -15.95
C ASN A 408 12.14 -2.02 -14.77
N PRO A 409 11.26 -2.06 -13.75
CA PRO A 409 11.42 -2.94 -12.60
C PRO A 409 11.34 -4.42 -12.97
N SER A 410 10.62 -4.78 -14.04
CA SER A 410 10.33 -6.17 -14.40
C SER A 410 11.51 -6.89 -15.06
N VAL A 411 12.61 -6.19 -15.40
CA VAL A 411 13.85 -6.62 -16.10
C VAL A 411 13.63 -7.47 -17.36
N LYS A 412 12.95 -8.61 -17.25
CA LYS A 412 12.59 -9.56 -18.32
C LYS A 412 11.08 -9.74 -18.52
N GLY A 413 10.23 -9.18 -17.67
CA GLY A 413 8.76 -9.33 -17.76
C GLY A 413 8.08 -8.21 -18.55
N ILE A 414 7.06 -8.56 -19.35
CA ILE A 414 6.13 -7.59 -19.94
C ILE A 414 5.15 -7.16 -18.84
N PRO A 415 5.03 -5.85 -18.55
CA PRO A 415 4.16 -5.36 -17.51
C PRO A 415 2.69 -5.62 -17.85
N THR A 416 1.91 -5.93 -16.82
CA THR A 416 0.47 -6.18 -16.91
C THR A 416 -0.25 -4.94 -16.40
N PRO A 417 -1.27 -4.43 -17.12
CA PRO A 417 -2.05 -3.31 -16.63
C PRO A 417 -2.99 -3.76 -15.51
N CYS A 418 -3.35 -2.82 -14.64
CA CYS A 418 -4.58 -2.93 -13.87
C CYS A 418 -5.78 -2.48 -14.72
N VAL A 419 -6.96 -3.02 -14.43
CA VAL A 419 -8.23 -2.48 -14.95
C VAL A 419 -8.79 -1.54 -13.90
N ILE A 420 -9.08 -0.32 -14.31
CA ILE A 420 -9.87 0.65 -13.55
C ILE A 420 -11.28 0.71 -14.14
N THR A 421 -12.30 0.56 -13.30
CA THR A 421 -13.71 0.70 -13.70
C THR A 421 -14.39 1.68 -12.75
N ARG A 422 -14.99 2.75 -13.29
CA ARG A 422 -15.84 3.66 -12.52
C ARG A 422 -17.25 3.10 -12.46
N ASP A 423 -17.65 2.58 -11.31
CA ASP A 423 -18.97 1.99 -11.04
C ASP A 423 -20.01 3.04 -10.59
N ALA A 424 -19.56 4.18 -10.07
CA ALA A 424 -20.40 5.37 -9.85
C ALA A 424 -19.57 6.66 -9.94
N GLY A 425 -20.23 7.80 -10.17
CA GLY A 425 -19.58 9.10 -10.39
C GLY A 425 -19.48 9.49 -11.87
N ALA A 426 -18.96 10.69 -12.13
CA ALA A 426 -18.89 11.29 -13.46
C ALA A 426 -17.48 11.85 -13.75
N GLY A 427 -17.31 12.48 -14.92
CA GLY A 427 -16.08 13.17 -15.30
C GLY A 427 -15.09 12.36 -16.13
N PRO A 428 -13.91 12.94 -16.47
CA PRO A 428 -12.89 12.27 -17.26
C PRO A 428 -12.28 11.07 -16.51
N LEU A 429 -12.08 9.93 -17.18
CA LEU A 429 -11.47 8.73 -16.57
C LEU A 429 -9.96 8.90 -16.34
N GLU A 430 -9.36 9.84 -17.05
CA GLU A 430 -7.95 10.22 -16.96
C GLU A 430 -7.59 10.75 -15.57
N ILE A 431 -8.51 11.44 -14.89
CA ILE A 431 -8.30 11.95 -13.53
C ILE A 431 -8.16 10.76 -12.56
N THR A 432 -9.13 9.83 -12.58
CA THR A 432 -9.08 8.59 -11.79
C THR A 432 -7.84 7.76 -12.10
N ALA A 433 -7.45 7.69 -13.38
CA ALA A 433 -6.25 6.98 -13.80
C ALA A 433 -4.96 7.63 -13.27
N ALA A 434 -4.89 8.97 -13.30
CA ALA A 434 -3.78 9.73 -12.73
C ALA A 434 -3.69 9.53 -11.21
N ASP A 435 -4.83 9.52 -10.51
CA ASP A 435 -4.90 9.22 -9.08
C ASP A 435 -4.37 7.83 -8.76
N VAL A 436 -4.84 6.81 -9.47
CA VAL A 436 -4.38 5.41 -9.29
C VAL A 436 -2.89 5.29 -9.58
N LEU A 437 -2.39 5.96 -10.62
CA LEU A 437 -0.97 6.00 -10.96
C LEU A 437 -0.16 6.66 -9.83
N ALA A 438 -0.61 7.79 -9.30
CA ALA A 438 0.08 8.51 -8.24
C ALA A 438 0.08 7.73 -6.91
N LEU A 439 -1.07 7.17 -6.53
CA LEU A 439 -1.24 6.34 -5.34
C LEU A 439 -0.41 5.05 -5.37
N SER A 440 -0.01 4.56 -6.55
CA SER A 440 0.90 3.40 -6.66
C SER A 440 2.38 3.70 -6.31
N LYS A 441 2.72 4.96 -5.95
CA LYS A 441 4.06 5.38 -5.51
C LYS A 441 4.15 5.69 -4.01
N LEU A 442 3.11 5.40 -3.26
CA LEU A 442 2.99 5.80 -1.85
C LEU A 442 3.10 4.61 -0.87
N ASP A 443 3.66 3.48 -1.30
CA ASP A 443 3.97 2.39 -0.36
C ASP A 443 5.28 2.69 0.40
N TRP A 444 5.15 3.22 1.62
CA TRP A 444 6.30 3.47 2.51
C TRP A 444 6.93 2.18 3.08
N ASN A 445 6.46 0.99 2.70
CA ASN A 445 7.07 -0.29 3.11
C ASN A 445 8.19 -0.74 2.18
N ASN A 446 8.35 -0.08 1.03
CA ASN A 446 9.33 -0.45 0.04
C ASN A 446 10.06 0.79 -0.50
N ASP A 447 11.13 0.55 -1.24
CA ASP A 447 11.97 1.59 -1.85
C ASP A 447 11.59 1.87 -3.33
N ALA A 448 10.59 1.16 -3.85
CA ALA A 448 10.18 1.15 -5.24
C ALA A 448 9.02 2.13 -5.51
N ALA A 449 8.92 2.62 -6.74
CA ALA A 449 7.82 3.48 -7.21
C ALA A 449 6.81 2.72 -8.09
N PHE A 450 6.79 1.40 -8.02
CA PHE A 450 6.18 0.52 -9.03
C PHE A 450 5.24 -0.52 -8.44
N ASP A 451 4.52 -0.16 -7.39
CA ASP A 451 3.56 -1.10 -6.83
C ASP A 451 2.47 -1.45 -7.84
N PRO A 452 2.06 -2.73 -7.89
CA PRO A 452 1.11 -3.22 -8.88
C PRO A 452 -0.31 -2.68 -8.67
N THR A 453 -0.57 -2.05 -7.52
CA THR A 453 -1.86 -1.47 -7.14
C THR A 453 -1.65 -0.14 -6.43
N PRO A 454 -2.65 0.76 -6.44
CA PRO A 454 -2.61 1.96 -5.62
C PRO A 454 -2.60 1.59 -4.14
N VAL A 455 -1.97 2.45 -3.34
CA VAL A 455 -1.84 2.29 -1.89
C VAL A 455 -3.18 2.03 -1.19
N THR A 456 -4.28 2.63 -1.67
CA THR A 456 -5.64 2.41 -1.18
C THR A 456 -6.06 0.93 -1.20
N ILE A 457 -5.59 0.16 -2.20
CA ILE A 457 -5.85 -1.27 -2.32
C ILE A 457 -4.79 -2.08 -1.55
N GLY A 458 -3.50 -1.77 -1.76
CA GLY A 458 -2.42 -2.53 -1.12
C GLY A 458 -2.48 -2.48 0.41
N HIS A 459 -2.71 -1.29 0.97
CA HIS A 459 -2.80 -1.10 2.41
C HIS A 459 -4.07 -1.71 2.99
N SER A 460 -5.24 -1.53 2.36
CA SER A 460 -6.51 -2.09 2.87
C SER A 460 -6.48 -3.61 2.89
N GLN A 461 -5.93 -4.25 1.84
CA GLN A 461 -5.73 -5.70 1.80
C GLN A 461 -4.76 -6.20 2.88
N ARG A 462 -3.66 -5.47 3.14
CA ARG A 462 -2.71 -5.83 4.21
C ARG A 462 -3.40 -5.82 5.58
N LEU A 463 -4.25 -4.83 5.84
CA LEU A 463 -5.04 -4.79 7.08
C LEU A 463 -6.06 -5.92 7.16
N ALA A 464 -6.78 -6.18 6.06
CA ALA A 464 -7.74 -7.27 6.02
C ALA A 464 -7.06 -8.62 6.33
N ARG A 465 -5.83 -8.83 5.84
CA ARG A 465 -5.01 -10.00 6.17
C ARG A 465 -4.66 -10.07 7.66
N VAL A 466 -4.19 -8.97 8.26
CA VAL A 466 -3.87 -8.96 9.71
C VAL A 466 -5.10 -9.30 10.53
N ILE A 467 -6.24 -8.72 10.17
CA ILE A 467 -7.54 -8.93 10.81
C ILE A 467 -8.00 -10.38 10.68
N ALA A 468 -7.77 -11.04 9.53
CA ALA A 468 -8.13 -12.44 9.31
C ALA A 468 -7.32 -13.40 10.21
N HIS A 469 -6.10 -13.03 10.61
CA HIS A 469 -5.23 -13.88 11.43
C HIS A 469 -5.40 -13.71 12.94
N VAL A 470 -6.26 -12.79 13.41
CA VAL A 470 -6.41 -12.48 14.84
C VAL A 470 -7.82 -12.77 15.33
N PRO A 471 -7.98 -13.25 16.58
CA PRO A 471 -9.30 -13.53 17.13
C PRO A 471 -10.13 -12.25 17.29
N GLU A 472 -9.48 -11.17 17.75
CA GLU A 472 -10.10 -9.89 17.98
C GLU A 472 -9.11 -8.76 17.66
N LEU A 473 -9.64 -7.64 17.17
CA LEU A 473 -8.96 -6.36 17.13
C LEU A 473 -10.00 -5.33 17.58
N PRO A 474 -9.76 -4.54 18.65
CA PRO A 474 -10.73 -3.58 19.15
C PRO A 474 -11.17 -2.61 18.05
N ASP A 475 -12.47 -2.29 18.03
CA ASP A 475 -13.03 -1.27 17.14
C ASP A 475 -12.50 0.11 17.52
N ASN A 476 -11.43 0.53 16.85
CA ASN A 476 -10.76 1.79 17.08
C ASN A 476 -10.12 2.30 15.79
N VAL A 477 -9.66 3.54 15.84
CA VAL A 477 -8.92 4.20 14.78
C VAL A 477 -7.44 3.96 15.00
N TYR A 478 -6.78 3.38 14.01
CA TYR A 478 -5.35 3.08 14.12
C TYR A 478 -4.56 3.78 13.01
N PRO A 479 -3.43 4.42 13.34
CA PRO A 479 -2.47 4.88 12.34
C PRO A 479 -1.91 3.69 11.55
N TYR A 480 -1.92 3.78 10.22
CA TYR A 480 -1.44 2.70 9.35
C TYR A 480 0.01 2.27 9.64
N ARG A 481 0.86 3.19 10.10
CA ARG A 481 2.26 2.91 10.48
C ARG A 481 2.43 1.78 11.50
N LEU A 482 1.40 1.46 12.29
CA LEU A 482 1.41 0.35 13.24
C LEU A 482 1.27 -1.02 12.56
N PHE A 483 0.79 -1.06 11.32
CA PHE A 483 0.57 -2.27 10.52
C PHE A 483 1.50 -2.40 9.31
N MET A 484 2.37 -1.40 9.09
CA MET A 484 3.44 -1.38 8.08
C MET A 484 4.40 -2.56 8.17
#